data_AF-A0A6L5XZ99-F1
#
_entry.id   AF-A0A6L5XZ99-F1
#
_cell.length_a   1.000
_cell.length_b   1.000
_cell.length_c   1.000
_cell.angle_alpha   90.00
_cell.angle_beta   90.00
_cell.angle_gamma   90.00
#
_symmetry.space_group_name_H-M   'P 1'
#
loop_
_entity.id
_entity.type
_entity.pdbx_description
1 polymer ?
#
loop_
_entity_poly.entity_id
_entity_poly.type
_entity_poly.pdbx_seq_one_letter_code
_entity_poly.pdbx_strand_id
1 'polypeptide(L)'
;MKRACYITTLVGIIFLLFIILNKSWKSEDNKLEGRTLNEFASEEYLKEKDASELKFYPTIEEAVCSCDWDEYSVSRIEKVVKVIQGEDSCDVFFIVNNKEKDNFYTFKLKTKQEKQKILYSEPLYAVGTSWELEKYRGRELEKRYDKEDCFKQKIISCLGFFNSTGAFSLDKNNKIIKWGLHDNEEIKTLAIDEKRPTEVVKIKMDGEVVYFWYYENLNLENAKMQEINISH
;
A
#
# COMPACT_ATOMS: atom_id res chain seq x y z
N MET A 1 -47.84 38.66 -8.36
CA MET A 1 -47.92 37.44 -7.53
C MET A 1 -47.38 36.22 -8.29
N LYS A 2 -46.07 35.94 -8.24
CA LYS A 2 -45.46 34.70 -8.75
C LYS A 2 -44.11 34.46 -8.05
N ARG A 3 -44.12 34.07 -6.77
CA ARG A 3 -42.88 33.69 -6.03
C ARG A 3 -43.03 32.54 -5.03
N ALA A 4 -44.14 31.80 -5.03
CA ALA A 4 -44.39 30.75 -4.04
C ALA A 4 -44.33 29.30 -4.58
N CYS A 5 -44.00 29.07 -5.86
CA CYS A 5 -44.04 27.72 -6.46
C CYS A 5 -42.67 27.08 -6.76
N TYR A 6 -41.56 27.75 -6.40
CA TYR A 6 -40.20 27.24 -6.68
C TYR A 6 -39.50 26.61 -5.46
N ILE A 7 -40.02 26.83 -4.24
CA ILE A 7 -39.35 26.37 -3.01
C ILE A 7 -39.79 24.95 -2.62
N THR A 8 -41.04 24.56 -2.87
CA THR A 8 -41.54 23.21 -2.57
C THR A 8 -41.01 22.13 -3.52
N THR A 9 -40.72 22.48 -4.77
CA THR A 9 -40.17 21.54 -5.77
C THR A 9 -38.68 21.27 -5.54
N LEU A 10 -37.93 22.21 -4.94
CA LEU A 10 -36.49 22.05 -4.69
C LEU A 10 -36.21 21.17 -3.46
N VAL A 11 -37.05 21.23 -2.43
CA VAL A 11 -36.91 20.40 -1.22
C VAL A 11 -37.27 18.94 -1.47
N GLY A 12 -38.23 18.67 -2.37
CA GLY A 12 -38.60 17.30 -2.77
C GLY A 12 -37.49 16.56 -3.53
N ILE A 13 -36.70 17.27 -4.34
CA ILE A 13 -35.60 16.68 -5.13
C ILE A 13 -34.40 16.33 -4.23
N ILE A 14 -34.12 17.14 -3.20
CA ILE A 14 -33.04 16.87 -2.24
C ILE A 14 -33.39 15.65 -1.36
N PHE A 15 -34.65 15.49 -0.96
CA PHE A 15 -35.09 14.33 -0.17
C PHE A 15 -35.11 13.04 -0.99
N LEU A 16 -35.45 13.11 -2.29
CA LEU A 16 -35.37 11.97 -3.21
C LEU A 16 -33.91 11.58 -3.52
N LEU A 17 -32.99 12.55 -3.65
CA LEU A 17 -31.55 12.26 -3.77
C LEU A 17 -30.99 11.62 -2.49
N PHE A 18 -31.45 12.05 -1.30
CA PHE A 18 -31.02 11.45 -0.03
C PHE A 18 -31.56 10.02 0.17
N ILE A 19 -32.77 9.71 -0.33
CA ILE A 19 -33.34 8.36 -0.30
C ILE A 19 -32.72 7.45 -1.37
N ILE A 20 -32.38 7.96 -2.55
CA ILE A 20 -31.66 7.21 -3.59
C ILE A 20 -30.22 6.92 -3.14
N LEU A 21 -29.55 7.89 -2.51
CA LEU A 21 -28.21 7.68 -1.93
C LEU A 21 -28.23 6.70 -0.75
N ASN A 22 -29.22 6.76 0.15
CA ASN A 22 -29.33 5.80 1.25
C ASN A 22 -29.83 4.41 0.84
N LYS A 23 -30.61 4.28 -0.25
CA LYS A 23 -30.96 2.95 -0.81
C LYS A 23 -29.82 2.34 -1.63
N SER A 24 -28.96 3.14 -2.26
CA SER A 24 -27.70 2.66 -2.85
C SER A 24 -26.80 2.05 -1.77
N TRP A 25 -26.68 2.75 -0.63
CA TRP A 25 -25.80 2.35 0.47
C TRP A 25 -26.16 0.99 1.09
N LYS A 26 -27.46 0.66 1.21
CA LYS A 26 -27.90 -0.66 1.71
C LYS A 26 -27.77 -1.83 0.72
N SER A 27 -27.38 -1.58 -0.53
CA SER A 27 -27.08 -2.64 -1.52
C SER A 27 -25.60 -2.70 -1.91
N GLU A 28 -24.78 -1.76 -1.43
CA GLU A 28 -23.35 -1.66 -1.72
C GLU A 28 -22.45 -2.42 -0.74
N ASP A 29 -22.97 -2.84 0.43
CA ASP A 29 -22.22 -3.67 1.37
C ASP A 29 -21.80 -5.03 0.77
N ASN A 30 -22.52 -5.53 -0.24
CA ASN A 30 -22.16 -6.77 -0.97
C ASN A 30 -21.48 -6.52 -2.33
N LYS A 31 -21.18 -5.26 -2.70
CA LYS A 31 -20.48 -4.93 -3.97
C LYS A 31 -19.09 -4.33 -3.77
N LEU A 32 -18.75 -3.92 -2.55
CA LEU A 32 -17.37 -3.57 -2.20
C LEU A 32 -16.44 -4.79 -2.09
N GLU A 33 -16.99 -6.00 -1.92
CA GLU A 33 -16.24 -7.27 -2.01
C GLU A 33 -15.85 -7.66 -3.45
N GLY A 34 -16.29 -6.91 -4.46
CA GLY A 34 -16.12 -7.27 -5.88
C GLY A 34 -15.53 -6.19 -6.79
N ARG A 35 -15.25 -4.97 -6.28
CA ARG A 35 -14.33 -4.06 -6.99
C ARG A 35 -12.92 -4.54 -6.70
N THR A 36 -12.49 -5.47 -7.54
CA THR A 36 -11.16 -6.07 -7.58
C THR A 36 -10.09 -5.04 -7.24
N LEU A 37 -9.24 -5.40 -6.28
CA LEU A 37 -7.97 -4.75 -5.95
C LEU A 37 -7.02 -4.51 -7.16
N ASN A 38 -7.41 -4.94 -8.36
CA ASN A 38 -6.68 -4.80 -9.63
C ASN A 38 -6.62 -3.37 -10.18
N GLU A 39 -7.32 -2.38 -9.63
CA GLU A 39 -7.23 -0.99 -10.12
C GLU A 39 -5.95 -0.24 -9.65
N PHE A 40 -5.24 -0.72 -8.62
CA PHE A 40 -4.06 -0.01 -8.07
C PHE A 40 -2.72 -0.70 -8.35
N ALA A 41 -2.74 -1.96 -8.78
CA ALA A 41 -1.60 -2.63 -9.36
C ALA A 41 -1.92 -2.85 -10.82
N SER A 42 -1.39 -2.02 -11.71
CA SER A 42 -1.59 -2.28 -13.13
C SER A 42 -0.98 -3.66 -13.43
N GLU A 43 -1.83 -4.58 -13.92
CA GLU A 43 -1.41 -5.90 -14.39
C GLU A 43 -0.35 -5.79 -15.51
N GLU A 44 -0.21 -4.61 -16.12
CA GLU A 44 0.77 -4.31 -17.17
C GLU A 44 2.21 -4.30 -16.66
N TYR A 45 2.44 -4.09 -15.35
CA TYR A 45 3.78 -4.02 -14.75
C TYR A 45 4.32 -5.38 -14.25
N LEU A 46 3.54 -6.45 -14.33
CA LEU A 46 3.97 -7.79 -13.89
C LEU A 46 4.65 -8.63 -14.98
N LYS A 47 4.90 -8.06 -16.17
CA LYS A 47 5.65 -8.77 -17.21
C LYS A 47 7.12 -8.83 -16.82
N GLU A 48 7.62 -10.04 -16.59
CA GLU A 48 9.06 -10.28 -16.48
C GLU A 48 9.76 -9.81 -17.76
N LYS A 49 10.33 -8.60 -17.73
CA LYS A 49 11.27 -8.17 -18.75
C LYS A 49 12.52 -9.06 -18.64
N ASP A 50 13.02 -9.52 -19.78
CA ASP A 50 14.33 -10.17 -19.82
C ASP A 50 15.39 -9.20 -19.29
N ALA A 51 16.35 -9.70 -18.53
CA ALA A 51 17.43 -8.87 -17.98
C ALA A 51 18.23 -8.16 -19.08
N SER A 52 18.21 -8.68 -20.32
CA SER A 52 18.82 -8.08 -21.50
C SER A 52 18.14 -6.78 -21.96
N GLU A 53 16.86 -6.57 -21.60
CA GLU A 53 16.06 -5.40 -21.98
C GLU A 53 16.08 -4.30 -20.89
N LEU A 54 16.63 -4.60 -19.72
CA LEU A 54 16.64 -3.69 -18.57
C LEU A 54 17.85 -2.77 -18.57
N LYS A 55 17.58 -1.50 -18.24
CA LYS A 55 18.63 -0.55 -17.89
C LYS A 55 19.04 -0.76 -16.44
N PHE A 56 20.35 -0.71 -16.19
CA PHE A 56 20.92 -0.87 -14.86
C PHE A 56 21.70 0.37 -14.44
N TYR A 57 21.59 0.70 -13.16
CA TYR A 57 22.12 1.89 -12.54
C TYR A 57 23.07 1.53 -11.40
N PRO A 58 24.13 2.33 -11.18
CA PRO A 58 25.08 2.11 -10.07
C PRO A 58 24.48 2.25 -8.67
N THR A 59 23.40 3.03 -8.52
CA THR A 59 22.80 3.30 -7.22
C THR A 59 21.29 3.07 -7.22
N ILE A 60 20.74 2.81 -6.03
CA ILE A 60 19.29 2.72 -5.80
C ILE A 60 18.60 4.02 -6.18
N GLU A 61 19.20 5.17 -5.85
CA GLU A 61 18.57 6.46 -6.13
C GLU A 61 18.48 6.74 -7.63
N GLU A 62 19.52 6.44 -8.41
CA GLU A 62 19.47 6.53 -9.87
C GLU A 62 18.44 5.57 -10.48
N ALA A 63 18.34 4.33 -9.96
CA ALA A 63 17.36 3.35 -10.41
C ALA A 63 15.92 3.76 -10.10
N VAL A 64 15.64 4.20 -8.88
CA VAL A 64 14.30 4.64 -8.47
C VAL A 64 13.90 5.91 -9.23
N CYS A 65 14.81 6.86 -9.40
CA CYS A 65 14.54 8.10 -10.13
C CYS A 65 14.46 7.91 -11.65
N SER A 66 14.75 6.72 -12.18
CA SER A 66 14.51 6.40 -13.59
C SER A 66 13.05 6.04 -13.88
N CYS A 67 12.19 5.95 -12.87
CA CYS A 67 10.77 5.64 -13.02
C CYS A 67 10.04 6.75 -13.79
N ASP A 68 9.44 6.39 -14.91
CA ASP A 68 8.65 7.28 -15.77
C ASP A 68 7.14 7.02 -15.67
N TRP A 69 6.70 6.20 -14.70
CA TRP A 69 5.28 5.91 -14.48
C TRP A 69 4.61 7.12 -13.82
N ASP A 70 3.56 7.67 -14.42
CA ASP A 70 2.92 8.92 -13.98
C ASP A 70 2.62 8.97 -12.46
N GLU A 71 2.16 7.86 -11.87
CA GLU A 71 1.80 7.76 -10.44
C GLU A 71 3.01 7.56 -9.51
N TYR A 72 4.10 6.98 -10.05
CA TYR A 72 5.28 6.57 -9.29
C TYR A 72 6.55 7.27 -9.76
N SER A 73 6.44 8.36 -10.53
CA SER A 73 7.62 9.09 -10.96
C SER A 73 8.25 9.80 -9.77
N VAL A 74 9.52 9.48 -9.51
CA VAL A 74 10.28 9.99 -8.37
C VAL A 74 11.42 10.84 -8.92
N SER A 75 11.45 12.12 -8.58
CA SER A 75 12.57 12.99 -8.95
C SER A 75 13.70 12.96 -7.92
N ARG A 76 13.38 12.63 -6.67
CA ARG A 76 14.32 12.56 -5.55
C ARG A 76 13.77 11.70 -4.42
N ILE A 77 14.63 10.90 -3.81
CA ILE A 77 14.32 10.18 -2.57
C ILE A 77 14.62 11.10 -1.39
N GLU A 78 13.66 11.25 -0.48
CA GLU A 78 13.91 11.97 0.78
C GLU A 78 14.66 11.05 1.77
N LYS A 79 14.21 9.79 1.86
CA LYS A 79 14.82 8.81 2.74
C LYS A 79 14.60 7.39 2.24
N VAL A 80 15.68 6.61 2.11
CA VAL A 80 15.58 5.14 2.05
C VAL A 80 15.31 4.62 3.46
N VAL A 81 14.20 3.90 3.63
CA VAL A 81 13.77 3.34 4.91
C VAL A 81 14.33 1.93 5.09
N LYS A 82 14.21 1.09 4.06
CA LYS A 82 14.71 -0.29 4.10
C LYS A 82 15.02 -0.77 2.69
N VAL A 83 16.06 -1.58 2.57
CA VAL A 83 16.33 -2.38 1.38
C VAL A 83 16.34 -3.83 1.83
N ILE A 84 15.52 -4.66 1.19
CA ILE A 84 15.51 -6.10 1.43
C ILE A 84 16.10 -6.76 0.18
N GLN A 85 17.29 -7.35 0.35
CA GLN A 85 18.08 -7.90 -0.75
C GLN A 85 17.80 -9.39 -0.92
N GLY A 86 17.33 -9.76 -2.11
CA GLY A 86 17.23 -11.13 -2.60
C GLY A 86 18.47 -11.54 -3.40
N GLU A 87 18.39 -12.69 -4.07
CA GLU A 87 19.50 -13.23 -4.87
C GLU A 87 19.72 -12.43 -6.16
N ASP A 88 18.64 -12.13 -6.89
CA ASP A 88 18.65 -11.44 -8.19
C ASP A 88 17.71 -10.23 -8.23
N SER A 89 17.14 -9.86 -7.10
CA SER A 89 16.28 -8.69 -6.96
C SER A 89 16.38 -8.07 -5.57
N CYS A 90 15.86 -6.86 -5.42
CA CYS A 90 15.65 -6.24 -4.12
C CYS A 90 14.34 -5.47 -4.10
N ASP A 91 13.77 -5.36 -2.89
CA ASP A 91 12.63 -4.49 -2.61
C ASP A 91 13.15 -3.27 -1.81
N VAL A 92 12.86 -2.08 -2.31
CA VAL A 92 13.34 -0.81 -1.76
C VAL A 92 12.16 -0.03 -1.23
N PHE A 93 12.14 0.21 0.08
CA PHE A 93 11.15 1.00 0.80
C PHE A 93 11.70 2.39 1.08
N PHE A 94 10.99 3.43 0.67
CA PHE A 94 11.50 4.79 0.75
C PHE A 94 10.38 5.84 0.86
N ILE A 95 10.78 7.03 1.31
CA ILE A 95 9.92 8.19 1.45
C ILE A 95 10.27 9.21 0.38
N VAL A 96 9.24 9.80 -0.22
CA VAL A 96 9.32 10.95 -1.13
C VAL A 96 8.46 12.07 -0.57
N ASN A 97 8.98 13.30 -0.58
CA ASN A 97 8.20 14.48 -0.25
C ASN A 97 7.67 15.15 -1.53
N ASN A 98 6.35 15.09 -1.73
CA ASN A 98 5.68 15.73 -2.86
C ASN A 98 4.78 16.85 -2.33
N LYS A 99 5.13 18.10 -2.62
CA LYS A 99 4.34 19.29 -2.24
C LYS A 99 3.98 19.31 -0.74
N GLU A 100 4.98 19.12 0.11
CA GLU A 100 4.85 19.11 1.57
C GLU A 100 4.09 17.90 2.15
N LYS A 101 3.88 16.85 1.35
CA LYS A 101 3.26 15.60 1.78
C LYS A 101 4.20 14.42 1.57
N ASP A 102 4.35 13.63 2.62
CA ASP A 102 5.17 12.43 2.59
C ASP A 102 4.38 11.27 1.98
N ASN A 103 5.00 10.63 0.99
CA ASN A 103 4.53 9.39 0.38
C ASN A 103 5.51 8.27 0.73
N PHE A 104 4.98 7.09 1.00
CA PHE A 104 5.76 5.90 1.28
C PHE A 104 5.61 4.93 0.12
N TYR A 105 6.71 4.68 -0.59
CA TYR A 105 6.76 3.84 -1.78
C TYR A 105 7.64 2.62 -1.55
N THR A 106 7.31 1.56 -2.26
CA THR A 106 8.14 0.37 -2.39
C THR A 106 8.32 0.01 -3.84
N PHE A 107 9.58 -0.11 -4.28
CA PHE A 107 9.94 -0.50 -5.64
C PHE A 107 10.65 -1.84 -5.62
N LYS A 108 10.30 -2.71 -6.58
CA LYS A 108 11.07 -3.92 -6.88
C LYS A 108 12.04 -3.67 -8.01
N LEU A 109 13.31 -3.98 -7.78
CA LEU A 109 14.39 -3.84 -8.76
C LEU A 109 15.05 -5.21 -8.98
N LYS A 110 15.47 -5.54 -10.21
CA LYS A 110 16.43 -6.63 -10.44
C LYS A 110 17.83 -6.14 -10.04
N THR A 111 18.63 -7.04 -9.49
CA THR A 111 20.03 -6.76 -9.12
C THR A 111 20.97 -7.63 -9.93
N LYS A 112 22.08 -7.06 -10.39
CA LYS A 112 23.17 -7.83 -11.02
C LYS A 112 24.52 -7.46 -10.41
N GLN A 113 25.39 -8.46 -10.29
CA GLN A 113 26.77 -8.27 -9.85
C GLN A 113 27.66 -7.97 -11.06
N GLU A 114 28.35 -6.82 -11.07
CA GLU A 114 29.36 -6.49 -12.09
C GLU A 114 30.63 -5.95 -11.41
N LYS A 115 31.76 -6.64 -11.63
CA LYS A 115 33.10 -6.21 -11.14
C LYS A 115 33.08 -5.78 -9.66
N GLN A 116 32.45 -6.61 -8.81
CA GLN A 116 32.27 -6.42 -7.35
C GLN A 116 31.28 -5.33 -6.92
N LYS A 117 30.51 -4.74 -7.83
CA LYS A 117 29.43 -3.81 -7.52
C LYS A 117 28.08 -4.43 -7.83
N ILE A 118 27.08 -4.10 -7.01
CA ILE A 118 25.68 -4.41 -7.32
C ILE A 118 25.15 -3.25 -8.16
N LEU A 119 24.55 -3.58 -9.29
CA LEU A 119 23.79 -2.65 -10.12
C LEU A 119 22.30 -2.98 -10.00
N TYR A 120 21.46 -1.95 -10.08
CA TYR A 120 20.02 -2.02 -9.87
C TYR A 120 19.29 -1.69 -11.15
N SER A 121 18.26 -2.46 -11.52
CA SER A 121 17.50 -2.16 -12.73
C SER A 121 16.60 -0.92 -12.54
N GLU A 122 16.04 -0.41 -13.65
CA GLU A 122 14.81 0.36 -13.58
C GLU A 122 13.70 -0.41 -12.81
N PRO A 123 12.68 0.28 -12.24
CA PRO A 123 11.64 -0.36 -11.46
C PRO A 123 10.84 -1.38 -12.27
N LEU A 124 10.62 -2.55 -11.67
CA LEU A 124 9.79 -3.62 -12.25
C LEU A 124 8.40 -3.60 -11.67
N TYR A 125 8.26 -3.17 -10.43
CA TYR A 125 6.98 -3.05 -9.76
C TYR A 125 7.04 -1.94 -8.71
N ALA A 126 5.92 -1.26 -8.49
CA ALA A 126 5.80 -0.23 -7.48
C ALA A 126 4.45 -0.34 -6.79
N VAL A 127 4.47 -0.07 -5.48
CA VAL A 127 3.26 0.18 -4.67
C VAL A 127 3.55 1.35 -3.77
N GLY A 128 2.53 2.16 -3.51
CA GLY A 128 2.70 3.37 -2.74
C GLY A 128 1.43 3.88 -2.10
N THR A 129 1.59 4.77 -1.13
CA THR A 129 0.48 5.52 -0.54
C THR A 129 0.98 6.86 -0.01
N SER A 130 0.08 7.84 0.05
CA SER A 130 0.32 9.05 0.82
C SER A 130 -0.06 8.81 2.27
N TRP A 131 0.68 9.41 3.21
CA TRP A 131 0.35 9.24 4.63
C TRP A 131 -1.04 9.81 4.98
N GLU A 132 -1.44 10.89 4.30
CA GLU A 132 -2.78 11.47 4.45
C GLU A 132 -3.90 10.49 4.09
N LEU A 133 -3.72 9.69 3.02
CA LEU A 133 -4.68 8.67 2.61
C LEU A 133 -4.78 7.54 3.63
N GLU A 134 -3.65 7.07 4.16
CA GLU A 134 -3.63 6.05 5.22
C GLU A 134 -4.36 6.54 6.48
N LYS A 135 -4.13 7.79 6.88
CA LYS A 135 -4.87 8.41 8.00
C LYS A 135 -6.36 8.47 7.74
N TYR A 136 -6.77 8.83 6.52
CA TYR A 136 -8.18 8.84 6.14
C TYR A 136 -8.80 7.45 6.27
N ARG A 137 -8.13 6.42 5.73
CA ARG A 137 -8.57 5.02 5.85
C ARG A 137 -8.68 4.57 7.30
N GLY A 138 -7.66 4.87 8.12
CA GLY A 138 -7.66 4.55 9.55
C GLY A 138 -8.86 5.15 10.29
N ARG A 139 -9.18 6.43 10.05
CA ARG A 139 -10.36 7.09 10.64
C ARG A 139 -11.68 6.48 10.20
N GLU A 140 -11.79 6.02 8.95
CA GLU A 140 -13.01 5.35 8.48
C GLU A 140 -13.21 3.98 9.14
N LEU A 141 -12.14 3.27 9.46
CA LEU A 141 -12.20 2.02 10.24
C LEU A 141 -12.58 2.28 11.70
N GLU A 142 -12.01 3.32 12.33
CA GLU A 142 -12.32 3.70 13.72
C GLU A 142 -13.78 4.10 13.95
N LYS A 143 -14.50 4.52 12.89
CA LYS A 143 -15.95 4.80 12.97
C LYS A 143 -16.81 3.53 12.98
N ARG A 144 -16.27 2.41 12.51
CA ARG A 144 -17.02 1.17 12.23
C ARG A 144 -16.74 0.06 13.24
N TYR A 145 -15.56 0.08 13.84
CA TYR A 145 -15.05 -0.99 14.70
C TYR A 145 -14.63 -0.43 16.06
N ASP A 146 -14.73 -1.25 17.10
CA ASP A 146 -14.12 -0.92 18.39
C ASP A 146 -12.58 -0.93 18.31
N LYS A 147 -11.90 -0.63 19.42
CA LYS A 147 -10.43 -0.49 19.39
C LYS A 147 -9.73 -1.78 18.93
N GLU A 148 -10.15 -2.94 19.44
CA GLU A 148 -9.47 -4.22 19.18
C GLU A 148 -9.75 -4.68 17.75
N ASP A 149 -11.01 -4.63 17.33
CA ASP A 149 -11.40 -4.95 15.96
C ASP A 149 -10.78 -3.96 14.96
N CYS A 150 -10.70 -2.66 15.30
CA CYS A 150 -10.10 -1.65 14.44
C CYS A 150 -8.60 -1.93 14.19
N PHE A 151 -7.85 -2.33 15.22
CA PHE A 151 -6.46 -2.75 15.04
C PHE A 151 -6.36 -3.88 14.02
N LYS A 152 -7.15 -4.94 14.20
CA LYS A 152 -7.20 -6.08 13.27
C LYS A 152 -7.55 -5.65 11.84
N GLN A 153 -8.56 -4.80 11.69
CA GLN A 153 -9.02 -4.33 10.38
C GLN A 153 -7.99 -3.42 9.69
N LYS A 154 -7.23 -2.61 10.44
CA LYS A 154 -6.12 -1.83 9.88
C LYS A 154 -5.03 -2.74 9.31
N ILE A 155 -4.69 -3.83 10.00
CA ILE A 155 -3.72 -4.84 9.50
C ILE A 155 -4.25 -5.54 8.24
N ILE A 156 -5.50 -6.02 8.26
CA ILE A 156 -6.13 -6.68 7.10
C ILE A 156 -6.15 -5.73 5.89
N SER A 157 -6.53 -4.46 6.12
CA SER A 157 -6.53 -3.44 5.06
C SER A 157 -5.15 -3.21 4.48
N CYS A 158 -4.09 -3.15 5.30
CA CYS A 158 -2.71 -3.05 4.80
C CYS A 158 -2.30 -4.28 3.99
N LEU A 159 -2.61 -5.48 4.49
CA LEU A 159 -2.31 -6.73 3.81
C LEU A 159 -3.00 -6.81 2.44
N GLY A 160 -4.27 -6.43 2.36
CA GLY A 160 -4.99 -6.35 1.10
C GLY A 160 -4.38 -5.30 0.16
N PHE A 161 -4.27 -4.06 0.62
CA PHE A 161 -3.89 -2.95 -0.26
C PHE A 161 -2.45 -3.05 -0.77
N PHE A 162 -1.48 -3.35 0.11
CA PHE A 162 -0.07 -3.33 -0.27
C PHE A 162 0.48 -4.65 -0.82
N ASN A 163 -0.21 -5.78 -0.59
CA ASN A 163 0.37 -7.12 -0.76
C ASN A 163 -0.51 -8.08 -1.59
N SER A 164 -1.54 -7.59 -2.27
CA SER A 164 -2.52 -8.41 -2.99
C SER A 164 -2.00 -9.17 -4.21
N THR A 165 -0.95 -8.66 -4.84
CA THR A 165 -0.41 -9.19 -6.10
C THR A 165 0.72 -10.20 -5.93
N GLY A 166 1.25 -10.37 -4.72
CA GLY A 166 2.41 -11.22 -4.45
C GLY A 166 3.70 -10.77 -5.16
N ALA A 167 3.71 -9.57 -5.76
CA ALA A 167 4.79 -9.09 -6.61
C ALA A 167 6.13 -8.86 -5.87
N PHE A 168 6.08 -8.66 -4.55
CA PHE A 168 7.27 -8.55 -3.72
C PHE A 168 7.74 -9.94 -3.25
N SER A 169 8.31 -10.72 -4.17
CA SER A 169 9.00 -11.99 -3.89
C SER A 169 10.50 -11.85 -4.13
N LEU A 170 11.35 -12.20 -3.16
CA LEU A 170 12.79 -11.92 -3.24
C LEU A 170 13.61 -12.94 -4.04
N ASP A 171 13.08 -14.13 -4.30
CA ASP A 171 13.80 -15.21 -4.98
C ASP A 171 12.85 -16.22 -5.65
N LYS A 172 13.42 -17.17 -6.38
CA LYS A 172 12.73 -18.32 -7.00
C LYS A 172 12.07 -19.26 -5.97
N ASN A 173 12.37 -19.09 -4.68
CA ASN A 173 11.74 -19.84 -3.59
C ASN A 173 10.50 -19.12 -3.04
N ASN A 174 10.05 -18.04 -3.70
CA ASN A 174 8.88 -17.25 -3.31
C ASN A 174 8.98 -16.73 -1.88
N LYS A 175 10.13 -16.18 -1.49
CA LYS A 175 10.22 -15.41 -0.25
C LYS A 175 9.38 -14.13 -0.35
N ILE A 176 8.10 -14.24 -0.01
CA ILE A 176 7.12 -13.15 -0.10
C ILE A 176 7.36 -12.16 1.03
N ILE A 177 7.46 -10.89 0.67
CA ILE A 177 7.45 -9.77 1.60
C ILE A 177 6.02 -9.31 1.79
N LYS A 178 5.57 -9.29 3.05
CA LYS A 178 4.31 -8.65 3.44
C LYS A 178 4.61 -7.48 4.36
N TRP A 179 4.02 -6.33 4.09
CA TRP A 179 4.33 -5.10 4.83
C TRP A 179 3.12 -4.19 4.98
N GLY A 180 3.27 -3.19 5.86
CA GLY A 180 2.31 -2.12 6.03
C GLY A 180 2.83 -0.98 6.90
N LEU A 181 1.96 -0.01 7.13
CA LEU A 181 2.20 1.15 7.99
C LEU A 181 1.21 1.14 9.14
N HIS A 182 1.61 1.71 10.28
CA HIS A 182 0.74 1.89 11.43
C HIS A 182 1.14 3.14 12.22
N ASP A 183 0.17 3.82 12.83
CA ASP A 183 0.36 5.04 13.63
C ASP A 183 0.53 4.78 15.14
N ASN A 184 0.15 3.58 15.60
CA ASN A 184 0.25 3.18 17.00
C ASN A 184 1.46 2.27 17.26
N GLU A 185 2.16 2.51 18.36
CA GLU A 185 3.30 1.73 18.84
C GLU A 185 2.96 0.27 19.22
N GLU A 186 1.69 -0.02 19.54
CA GLU A 186 1.17 -1.38 19.76
C GLU A 186 1.46 -2.31 18.56
N ILE A 187 1.74 -1.79 17.37
CA ILE A 187 2.19 -2.59 16.22
C ILE A 187 3.48 -3.40 16.49
N LYS A 188 4.31 -2.99 17.45
CA LYS A 188 5.51 -3.74 17.86
C LYS A 188 5.17 -5.11 18.47
N THR A 189 3.96 -5.23 19.00
CA THR A 189 3.45 -6.48 19.55
C THR A 189 2.52 -7.17 18.56
N LEU A 190 2.49 -6.80 17.28
CA LEU A 190 1.75 -7.53 16.27
C LEU A 190 2.23 -8.99 16.18
N ALA A 191 1.29 -9.92 16.08
CA ALA A 191 1.54 -11.24 15.54
C ALA A 191 0.44 -11.62 14.54
N ILE A 192 0.85 -12.28 13.44
CA ILE A 192 -0.04 -12.90 12.47
C ILE A 192 0.27 -14.39 12.47
N ASP A 193 -0.71 -15.21 12.82
CA ASP A 193 -0.57 -16.66 13.02
C ASP A 193 0.66 -16.98 13.90
N GLU A 194 0.73 -16.30 15.05
CA GLU A 194 1.78 -16.40 16.08
C GLU A 194 3.18 -15.94 15.64
N LYS A 195 3.35 -15.51 14.38
CA LYS A 195 4.61 -14.95 13.88
C LYS A 195 4.68 -13.45 14.14
N ARG A 196 5.80 -12.98 14.66
CA ARG A 196 6.12 -11.55 14.78
C ARG A 196 6.64 -11.00 13.45
N PRO A 197 6.49 -9.68 13.19
CA PRO A 197 7.17 -9.04 12.07
C PRO A 197 8.67 -9.32 12.11
N THR A 198 9.30 -9.45 10.95
CA THR A 198 10.76 -9.52 10.85
C THR A 198 11.39 -8.29 11.46
N GLU A 199 10.78 -7.12 11.24
CA GLU A 199 11.19 -5.87 11.85
C GLU A 199 10.04 -4.86 11.88
N VAL A 200 10.11 -3.93 12.84
CA VAL A 200 9.28 -2.73 12.90
C VAL A 200 10.19 -1.51 12.97
N VAL A 201 10.19 -0.70 11.93
CA VAL A 201 11.02 0.50 11.78
C VAL A 201 10.19 1.73 12.12
N LYS A 202 10.64 2.50 13.11
CA LYS A 202 10.06 3.81 13.43
C LYS A 202 10.53 4.84 12.40
N ILE A 203 9.58 5.45 11.70
CA ILE A 203 9.81 6.50 10.70
C ILE A 203 9.02 7.76 11.08
N LYS A 204 9.21 8.82 10.29
CA LYS A 204 8.49 10.08 10.42
C LYS A 204 7.82 10.38 9.08
N MET A 205 6.51 10.65 9.11
CA MET A 205 5.73 11.06 7.93
C MET A 205 4.82 12.23 8.31
N ASP A 206 4.82 13.31 7.52
CA ASP A 206 4.07 14.55 7.76
C ASP A 206 4.23 15.09 9.20
N GLY A 207 5.43 14.97 9.78
CA GLY A 207 5.68 15.41 11.15
C GLY A 207 5.37 14.38 12.25
N GLU A 208 4.65 13.31 11.93
CA GLU A 208 4.13 12.32 12.87
C GLU A 208 5.02 11.07 12.93
N VAL A 209 4.96 10.37 14.07
CA VAL A 209 5.60 9.05 14.21
C VAL A 209 4.75 8.00 13.51
N VAL A 210 5.37 7.24 12.62
CA VAL A 210 4.75 6.11 11.92
C VAL A 210 5.66 4.90 12.07
N TYR A 211 5.07 3.71 12.03
CA TYR A 211 5.77 2.44 12.15
C TYR A 211 5.59 1.66 10.84
N PHE A 212 6.69 1.47 10.12
CA PHE A 212 6.77 0.54 9.01
C PHE A 212 7.06 -0.85 9.55
N TRP A 213 6.21 -1.82 9.25
CA TRP A 213 6.42 -3.22 9.63
C TRP A 213 6.50 -4.10 8.38
N TYR A 214 7.33 -5.14 8.43
CA TYR A 214 7.36 -6.14 7.38
C TYR A 214 7.64 -7.54 7.93
N TYR A 215 7.21 -8.54 7.16
CA TYR A 215 7.51 -9.94 7.34
C TYR A 215 8.22 -10.46 6.10
N GLU A 216 9.28 -11.24 6.33
CA GLU A 216 9.82 -12.14 5.34
C GLU A 216 9.13 -13.50 5.47
N ASN A 217 8.65 -14.05 4.36
CA ASN A 217 8.07 -15.41 4.27
C ASN A 217 6.77 -15.60 5.06
N LEU A 218 5.97 -14.54 5.19
CA LEU A 218 4.61 -14.66 5.71
C LEU A 218 3.69 -15.15 4.58
N ASN A 219 3.44 -16.46 4.55
CA ASN A 219 2.54 -17.07 3.58
C ASN A 219 1.08 -16.92 4.07
N LEU A 220 0.33 -16.00 3.46
CA LEU A 220 -1.10 -15.86 3.66
C LEU A 220 -1.78 -16.10 2.31
N GLU A 221 -2.60 -17.13 2.23
CA GLU A 221 -3.47 -17.34 1.06
C GLU A 221 -4.57 -16.27 1.09
N ASN A 222 -4.79 -15.57 -0.03
CA ASN A 222 -5.78 -14.48 -0.10
C ASN A 222 -7.20 -14.92 0.31
N ALA A 223 -7.56 -16.18 0.06
CA ALA A 223 -8.85 -16.77 0.46
C ALA A 223 -9.02 -16.93 1.98
N LYS A 224 -7.94 -16.82 2.76
CA LYS A 224 -7.92 -17.02 4.22
C LYS A 224 -7.69 -15.73 5.01
N MET A 225 -7.67 -14.55 4.39
CA MET A 225 -7.45 -13.28 5.11
C MET A 225 -8.51 -12.99 6.19
N GLN A 226 -9.70 -13.59 6.12
CA GLN A 226 -10.71 -13.50 7.19
C GLN A 226 -10.45 -14.48 8.35
N GLU A 227 -9.64 -15.51 8.13
CA GLU A 227 -9.33 -16.59 9.09
C GLU A 227 -8.00 -16.38 9.82
N ILE A 228 -7.20 -15.38 9.43
CA ILE A 228 -5.90 -15.11 10.07
C ILE A 228 -6.07 -14.70 11.53
N ASN A 229 -5.23 -15.28 12.38
CA ASN A 229 -5.17 -14.91 13.79
C ASN A 229 -4.26 -13.70 13.94
N ILE A 230 -4.83 -12.55 14.32
CA ILE A 230 -4.10 -11.31 14.59
C ILE A 230 -4.18 -11.03 16.08
N SER A 231 -3.02 -10.90 16.73
CA SER A 231 -2.91 -10.47 18.13
C SER A 231 -1.93 -9.32 18.28
N HIS A 232 -2.09 -8.55 19.36
CA HIS A 232 -1.20 -7.46 19.76
C HIS A 232 -1.11 -7.33 21.28
#